data_AF-A0A938PV27-F1
#
_entry.id   AF-A0A938PV27-F1
#
_cell.length_a   1.000
_cell.length_b   1.000
_cell.length_c   1.000
_cell.angle_alpha   90.00
_cell.angle_beta   90.00
_cell.angle_gamma   90.00
#
_symmetry.space_group_name_H-M   'P 1'
#
loop_
_entity.id
_entity.type
_entity.pdbx_description
1 polymer ?
#
loop_
_entity_poly.entity_id
_entity_poly.type
_entity_poly.pdbx_seq_one_letter_code
_entity_poly.pdbx_strand_id
1 'polypeptide(L)'
;MSWLASIGVSMLSAIIAGAIGLGIGLACVRWYSISSFEGKSGFFVVAVIPVAILIGLITSLVTARMESPESTPLFGEVLLRSGASLAGLAVLIALFAWLLSPKTEHDDEVAIAPQEVPAPEPVPFSTLPPVDAPLSTWLETLRYNGTPEIQSAILEHVQSRTDRVAELTAILRGEDDGLAYAALNALAALPADTLPDLDAELEATAATIINCLTRLAAQTPDKDPSYEAAANCLMRWSGWMQVVTTRPAELRPKRTAQLE
;
A
#
# COMPACT_ATOMS: atom_id res chain seq x y z
N MET A 1 -3.02 42.46 27.37
CA MET A 1 -4.03 42.16 26.32
C MET A 1 -5.35 41.73 26.93
N SER A 2 -6.47 41.93 26.23
CA SER A 2 -7.75 41.31 26.61
C SER A 2 -7.68 39.79 26.41
N TRP A 3 -8.43 39.04 27.21
CA TRP A 3 -8.53 37.58 27.07
C TRP A 3 -8.95 37.15 25.67
N LEU A 4 -9.87 37.88 25.05
CA LEU A 4 -10.34 37.60 23.70
C LEU A 4 -9.22 37.71 22.67
N ALA A 5 -8.35 38.72 22.80
CA ALA A 5 -7.20 38.87 21.91
C ALA A 5 -6.19 37.72 22.09
N SER A 6 -5.92 37.28 23.32
CA SER A 6 -5.05 36.13 23.58
C SER A 6 -5.61 34.83 22.99
N ILE A 7 -6.92 34.61 23.08
CA ILE A 7 -7.59 33.47 22.44
C ILE A 7 -7.42 33.56 20.91
N GLY A 8 -7.64 34.73 20.32
CA GLY A 8 -7.46 34.95 18.88
C GLY A 8 -6.04 34.65 18.40
N VAL A 9 -5.01 35.14 19.10
CA VAL A 9 -3.60 34.82 18.80
C VAL A 9 -3.36 33.31 18.91
N SER A 10 -3.93 32.66 19.93
CA SER A 10 -3.71 31.23 20.16
C SER A 10 -4.32 30.34 19.08
N MET A 11 -5.52 30.69 18.58
CA MET A 11 -6.17 29.94 17.50
C MET A 11 -5.39 30.07 16.19
N LEU A 12 -4.96 31.28 15.82
CA LEU A 12 -4.15 31.48 14.61
C LEU A 12 -2.82 30.75 14.69
N SER A 13 -2.16 30.81 15.85
CA SER A 13 -0.89 30.12 16.11
C SER A 13 -1.07 28.59 16.05
N ALA A 14 -2.20 28.06 16.53
CA ALA A 14 -2.51 26.63 16.46
C ALA A 14 -2.68 26.13 15.01
N ILE A 15 -3.32 26.92 14.14
CA ILE A 15 -3.45 26.59 12.70
C ILE A 15 -2.07 26.53 12.05
N ILE A 16 -1.22 27.53 12.32
CA ILE A 16 0.17 27.57 11.81
C ILE A 16 0.95 26.36 12.32
N ALA A 17 0.83 26.02 13.60
CA ALA A 17 1.48 24.85 14.18
C ALA A 17 1.00 23.54 13.52
N GLY A 18 -0.28 23.41 13.20
CA GLY A 18 -0.82 22.27 12.45
C GLY A 18 -0.18 22.13 11.06
N ALA A 19 -0.02 23.24 10.32
CA ALA A 19 0.65 23.23 9.02
C ALA A 19 2.14 22.87 9.11
N ILE A 20 2.84 23.36 10.15
CA ILE A 20 4.22 22.97 10.44
C ILE A 20 4.29 21.48 10.81
N GLY A 21 3.36 21.00 11.64
CA GLY A 21 3.25 19.59 12.02
C GLY A 21 3.05 18.65 10.84
N LEU A 22 2.24 19.05 9.85
CA LEU A 22 2.12 18.34 8.57
C LEU A 22 3.48 18.23 7.87
N GLY A 23 4.21 19.33 7.74
CA GLY A 23 5.54 19.35 7.12
C GLY A 23 6.55 18.45 7.83
N ILE A 24 6.60 18.50 9.17
CA ILE A 24 7.45 17.64 9.99
C ILE A 24 7.03 16.17 9.85
N GLY A 25 5.72 15.88 9.87
CA GLY A 25 5.19 14.53 9.69
C GLY A 25 5.64 13.91 8.37
N LEU A 26 5.54 14.67 7.26
CA LEU A 26 6.02 14.23 5.95
C LEU A 26 7.53 14.01 5.93
N ALA A 27 8.31 14.89 6.58
CA ALA A 27 9.76 14.71 6.69
C ALA A 27 10.11 13.43 7.49
N CYS A 28 9.41 13.18 8.60
CA CYS A 28 9.59 11.98 9.41
C CYS A 28 9.23 10.70 8.64
N VAL A 29 8.16 10.69 7.83
CA VAL A 29 7.84 9.55 6.96
C VAL A 29 9.03 9.20 6.06
N ARG A 30 9.72 10.23 5.52
CA ARG A 30 10.90 10.03 4.68
C ARG A 30 12.13 9.59 5.47
N TRP A 31 12.41 10.23 6.61
CA TRP A 31 13.59 9.93 7.43
C TRP A 31 13.54 8.52 8.03
N TYR A 32 12.36 8.13 8.53
CA TYR A 32 12.16 6.82 9.18
C TYR A 32 11.67 5.73 8.20
N SER A 33 11.63 6.00 6.90
CA SER A 33 11.13 5.09 5.86
C SER A 33 9.81 4.39 6.25
N ILE A 34 8.84 5.17 6.77
CA ILE A 34 7.56 4.62 7.21
C ILE A 34 6.82 4.05 5.99
N SER A 35 6.60 2.74 5.98
CA SER A 35 5.93 2.04 4.87
C SER A 35 4.57 2.63 4.53
N SER A 36 4.28 2.72 3.23
CA SER A 36 2.97 3.12 2.70
C SER A 36 1.95 1.97 2.68
N PHE A 37 2.35 0.75 3.05
CA PHE A 37 1.43 -0.39 3.12
C PHE A 37 0.27 -0.08 4.07
N GLU A 38 -0.97 -0.31 3.62
CA GLU A 38 -2.21 -0.01 4.35
C GLU A 38 -2.39 1.47 4.75
N GLY A 39 -1.64 2.40 4.15
CA GLY A 39 -1.75 3.83 4.46
C GLY A 39 -1.17 4.25 5.82
N LYS A 40 -0.31 3.41 6.43
CA LYS A 40 0.34 3.69 7.74
C LYS A 40 1.03 5.05 7.79
N SER A 41 1.77 5.41 6.73
CA SER A 41 2.40 6.72 6.59
C SER A 41 1.38 7.87 6.60
N GLY A 42 0.23 7.69 5.94
CA GLY A 42 -0.87 8.66 5.95
C GLY A 42 -1.48 8.85 7.35
N PHE A 43 -1.79 7.76 8.05
CA PHE A 43 -2.33 7.82 9.42
C PHE A 43 -1.37 8.50 10.39
N PHE A 44 -0.06 8.23 10.26
CA PHE A 44 0.96 8.89 11.07
C PHE A 44 0.93 10.42 10.89
N VAL A 45 0.94 10.90 9.64
CA VAL A 45 0.90 12.34 9.34
C VAL A 45 -0.39 12.97 9.87
N VAL A 46 -1.54 12.31 9.68
CA VAL A 46 -2.83 12.79 10.18
C VAL A 46 -2.84 12.86 11.71
N ALA A 47 -2.20 11.93 12.42
CA ALA A 47 -2.10 11.94 13.88
C ALA A 47 -1.16 13.03 14.42
N VAL A 48 -0.11 13.41 13.68
CA VAL A 48 0.83 14.48 14.09
C VAL A 48 0.17 15.87 14.07
N ILE A 49 -0.74 16.13 13.13
CA ILE A 49 -1.42 17.43 12.98
C ILE A 49 -2.17 17.88 14.26
N PRO A 50 -3.10 17.10 14.85
CA PRO A 50 -3.83 17.52 16.05
C PRO A 50 -2.91 17.71 17.26
N VAL A 51 -1.83 16.93 17.36
CA VAL A 51 -0.81 17.10 18.42
C VAL A 51 -0.09 18.45 18.24
N ALA A 52 0.31 18.78 17.01
CA ALA A 52 0.96 20.06 16.71
C ALA A 52 0.01 21.25 16.95
N ILE A 53 -1.27 21.13 16.59
CA ILE A 53 -2.31 22.14 16.87
C ILE A 53 -2.41 22.39 18.39
N LEU A 54 -2.47 21.32 19.19
CA LEU A 54 -2.59 21.42 20.65
C LEU A 54 -1.36 22.09 21.28
N ILE A 55 -0.16 21.67 20.89
CA ILE A 55 1.10 22.29 21.34
C ILE A 55 1.15 23.77 20.95
N GLY A 56 0.75 24.08 19.71
CA GLY A 56 0.66 25.43 19.18
C GLY A 56 -0.25 26.33 20.01
N LEU A 57 -1.45 25.84 20.33
CA LEU A 57 -2.44 26.54 21.13
C LEU A 57 -1.93 26.83 22.55
N ILE A 58 -1.37 25.83 23.23
CA ILE A 58 -0.89 25.98 24.61
C ILE A 58 0.29 26.96 24.65
N THR A 59 1.29 26.77 23.79
CA THR A 59 2.50 27.60 23.78
C THR A 59 2.17 29.06 23.49
N SER A 60 1.34 29.31 22.48
CA SER A 60 0.93 30.68 22.11
C SER A 60 0.07 31.35 23.16
N LEU A 61 -0.82 30.61 23.84
CA LEU A 61 -1.60 31.13 24.96
C LEU A 61 -0.69 31.52 26.13
N VAL A 62 0.28 30.68 26.49
CA VAL A 62 1.25 30.99 27.55
C VAL A 62 2.07 32.23 27.19
N THR A 63 2.62 32.29 25.97
CA THR A 63 3.37 33.46 25.48
C THR A 63 2.54 34.74 25.54
N ALA A 64 1.28 34.70 25.09
CA ALA A 64 0.38 35.85 25.14
C ALA A 64 0.01 36.28 26.57
N ARG A 65 0.17 35.41 27.58
CA ARG A 65 -0.12 35.69 28.99
C ARG A 65 1.10 36.13 29.79
N MET A 66 2.31 35.81 29.34
CA MET A 66 3.55 36.23 29.99
C MET A 66 3.93 37.68 29.70
N GLU A 67 3.30 38.35 28.73
CA GLU A 67 3.62 39.75 28.43
C GLU A 67 3.12 40.68 29.55
N SER A 68 4.07 41.45 30.10
CA SER A 68 3.87 42.33 31.25
C SER A 68 2.85 43.45 30.96
N PRO A 69 2.07 43.89 31.97
CA PRO A 69 1.04 44.93 31.79
C PRO A 69 1.58 46.32 31.37
N GLU A 70 2.87 46.59 31.57
CA GLU A 70 3.46 47.93 31.41
C GLU A 70 3.64 48.34 29.94
N SER A 71 3.74 47.37 29.03
CA SER A 71 3.63 47.60 27.59
C SER A 71 2.25 47.12 27.14
N THR A 72 1.54 47.89 26.31
CA THR A 72 0.40 47.39 25.55
C THR A 72 0.89 46.92 24.18
N PRO A 73 1.48 45.71 24.06
CA PRO A 73 1.95 45.21 22.78
C PRO A 73 0.79 45.10 21.81
N LEU A 74 1.06 45.46 20.56
CA LEU A 74 0.07 45.34 19.50
C LEU A 74 -0.17 43.85 19.19
N PHE A 75 -1.38 43.52 18.75
CA PHE A 75 -1.74 42.13 18.41
C PHE A 75 -0.75 41.44 17.46
N GLY A 76 -0.26 42.18 16.47
CA GLY A 76 0.74 41.68 15.53
C GLY A 76 2.09 41.35 16.17
N GLU A 77 2.52 42.09 17.19
CA GLU A 77 3.79 41.85 17.88
C GLU A 77 3.73 40.55 18.69
N VAL A 78 2.62 40.34 19.41
CA VAL A 78 2.38 39.11 20.18
C VAL A 78 2.27 37.91 19.25
N LEU A 79 1.57 38.06 18.12
CA LEU A 79 1.45 37.02 17.12
C LEU A 79 2.81 36.66 16.50
N LEU A 80 3.64 37.66 16.19
CA LEU A 80 4.97 37.45 15.63
C LEU A 80 5.90 36.75 16.62
N ARG A 81 5.91 37.17 17.89
CA ARG A 81 6.69 36.53 18.96
C ARG A 81 6.25 35.09 19.21
N SER A 82 4.95 34.86 19.26
CA SER A 82 4.36 33.52 19.34
C SER A 82 4.78 32.66 18.16
N GLY A 83 4.64 33.16 16.94
CA GLY A 83 5.06 32.46 15.71
C GLY A 83 6.56 32.13 15.71
N ALA A 84 7.41 33.07 16.13
CA ALA A 84 8.86 32.85 16.24
C ALA A 84 9.19 31.77 17.27
N SER A 85 8.52 31.75 18.42
CA SER A 85 8.69 30.71 19.43
C SER A 85 8.30 29.31 18.92
N LEU A 86 7.20 29.22 18.15
CA LEU A 86 6.75 27.99 17.52
C LEU A 86 7.69 27.51 16.43
N ALA A 87 8.20 28.43 15.59
CA ALA A 87 9.19 28.10 14.57
C ALA A 87 10.49 27.57 15.20
N GLY A 88 10.97 28.20 16.28
CA GLY A 88 12.12 27.71 17.03
C GLY A 88 11.91 26.31 17.61
N LEU A 89 10.76 26.07 18.24
CA LEU A 89 10.40 24.75 18.76
C LEU A 89 10.31 23.70 17.63
N ALA A 90 9.71 24.06 16.50
CA ALA A 90 9.58 23.18 15.35
C ALA A 90 10.94 22.78 14.76
N VAL A 91 11.88 23.72 14.63
CA VAL A 91 13.26 23.43 14.19
C VAL A 91 13.94 22.46 15.14
N LEU A 92 13.78 22.64 16.46
CA LEU A 92 14.35 21.71 17.44
C LEU A 92 13.74 20.31 17.31
N ILE A 93 12.42 20.19 17.21
CA ILE A 93 11.74 18.90 17.03
C ILE A 93 12.21 18.22 15.74
N ALA A 94 12.26 18.95 14.63
CA ALA A 94 12.72 18.43 13.35
C ALA A 94 14.19 18.00 13.41
N LEU A 95 15.05 18.77 14.07
CA LEU A 95 16.46 18.42 14.25
C LEU A 95 16.62 17.15 15.10
N PHE A 96 15.87 17.03 16.20
CA PHE A 96 15.88 15.81 17.03
C PHE A 96 15.38 14.60 16.28
N ALA A 97 14.25 14.72 15.56
CA ALA A 97 13.73 13.65 14.72
C ALA A 97 14.73 13.24 13.63
N TRP A 98 15.42 14.21 13.02
CA TRP A 98 16.46 13.92 12.04
C TRP A 98 17.69 13.23 12.66
N LEU A 99 18.15 13.69 13.83
CA LEU A 99 19.29 13.08 14.54
C LEU A 99 19.00 11.67 15.04
N LEU A 100 17.76 11.41 15.45
CA LEU A 100 17.28 10.11 15.91
C LEU A 100 16.79 9.22 14.77
N SER A 101 16.68 9.76 13.56
CA SER A 101 16.41 8.95 12.37
C SER A 101 17.47 7.86 12.31
N PRO A 102 17.09 6.60 12.04
CA PRO A 102 18.09 5.63 11.63
C PRO A 102 18.80 6.27 10.43
N LYS A 103 20.09 6.57 10.60
CA LYS A 103 20.94 6.85 9.47
C LYS A 103 21.00 5.51 8.78
N THR A 104 20.12 5.31 7.80
CA THR A 104 20.34 4.28 6.81
C THR A 104 21.76 4.56 6.33
N GLU A 105 22.67 3.65 6.68
CA GLU A 105 24.04 3.63 6.19
C GLU A 105 23.92 3.29 4.71
N HIS A 106 23.48 4.27 3.95
CA HIS A 106 23.03 4.13 2.57
C HIS A 106 24.06 4.76 1.65
N ASP A 107 25.35 4.62 1.99
CA ASP A 107 26.47 5.15 1.20
C ASP A 107 27.76 4.31 1.36
N ASP A 108 27.64 3.03 1.70
CA ASP A 108 28.54 1.97 1.20
C ASP A 108 27.75 0.69 0.86
N GLU A 109 26.43 0.79 0.79
CA GLU A 109 25.68 -0.02 -0.16
C GLU A 109 26.20 0.45 -1.50
N VAL A 110 27.15 -0.31 -2.08
CA VAL A 110 27.58 -0.24 -3.47
C VAL A 110 26.40 0.33 -4.23
N ALA A 111 26.58 1.45 -4.92
CA ALA A 111 25.65 1.85 -5.96
C ALA A 111 25.60 0.65 -6.93
N ILE A 112 24.78 -0.34 -6.60
CA ILE A 112 24.08 -1.18 -7.53
C ILE A 112 23.13 -0.15 -8.13
N ALA A 113 23.70 0.74 -8.97
CA ALA A 113 23.00 1.72 -9.77
C ALA A 113 21.79 0.96 -10.28
N PRO A 114 20.58 1.31 -9.77
CA PRO A 114 19.47 0.38 -9.52
C PRO A 114 19.59 -0.67 -10.56
N GLN A 115 20.20 -1.84 -10.22
CA GLN A 115 20.74 -2.74 -11.25
C GLN A 115 19.65 -2.72 -12.29
N GLU A 116 19.91 -2.14 -13.47
CA GLU A 116 18.89 -2.11 -14.50
C GLU A 116 18.68 -3.59 -14.65
N VAL A 117 17.68 -4.13 -13.97
CA VAL A 117 17.23 -5.50 -14.12
C VAL A 117 16.80 -5.35 -15.55
N PRO A 118 17.68 -5.73 -16.49
CA PRO A 118 17.60 -5.23 -17.85
C PRO A 118 16.18 -5.58 -18.23
N ALA A 119 15.37 -4.55 -18.53
CA ALA A 119 13.93 -4.70 -18.62
C ALA A 119 13.71 -6.00 -19.39
N PRO A 120 13.14 -7.04 -18.75
CA PRO A 120 13.36 -8.43 -19.15
C PRO A 120 13.18 -8.47 -20.65
N GLU A 121 14.24 -8.87 -21.37
CA GLU A 121 14.28 -8.72 -22.82
C GLU A 121 12.93 -9.21 -23.34
N PRO A 122 12.18 -8.35 -24.06
CA PRO A 122 10.81 -8.64 -24.40
C PRO A 122 10.78 -10.01 -25.04
N VAL A 123 10.12 -10.95 -24.34
CA VAL A 123 10.09 -12.36 -24.71
C VAL A 123 9.60 -12.41 -26.16
N PRO A 124 10.44 -12.80 -27.14
CA PRO A 124 10.07 -12.68 -28.54
C PRO A 124 8.80 -13.50 -28.78
N PHE A 125 7.86 -13.00 -29.56
CA PHE A 125 6.61 -13.73 -29.86
C PHE A 125 6.88 -15.16 -30.41
N SER A 126 8.06 -15.40 -30.99
CA SER A 126 8.51 -16.73 -31.43
C SER A 126 8.78 -17.75 -30.31
N THR A 127 8.77 -17.34 -29.04
CA THR A 127 8.91 -18.26 -27.89
C THR A 127 7.58 -18.62 -27.26
N LEU A 128 6.44 -18.25 -27.87
CA LEU A 128 5.15 -18.76 -27.44
C LEU A 128 5.14 -20.29 -27.54
N PRO A 129 4.51 -20.99 -26.59
CA PRO A 129 4.40 -22.43 -26.65
C PRO A 129 3.66 -22.88 -27.92
N PRO A 130 3.87 -24.13 -28.38
CA PRO A 130 3.04 -24.73 -29.42
C PRO A 130 1.54 -24.64 -29.09
N VAL A 131 0.69 -24.51 -30.11
CA VAL A 131 -0.78 -24.39 -29.94
C VAL A 131 -1.36 -25.58 -29.17
N ASP A 132 -0.80 -26.77 -29.35
CA ASP A 132 -1.21 -28.01 -28.68
C ASP A 132 -0.60 -28.18 -27.28
N ALA A 133 0.28 -27.27 -26.83
CA ALA A 133 0.86 -27.34 -25.50
C ALA A 133 -0.21 -27.22 -24.39
N PRO A 134 -0.02 -27.86 -23.22
CA PRO A 134 -0.91 -27.72 -22.07
C PRO A 134 -1.07 -26.26 -21.64
N LEU A 135 -2.23 -25.90 -21.11
CA LEU A 135 -2.54 -24.54 -20.68
C LEU A 135 -1.57 -24.02 -19.61
N SER A 136 -1.05 -24.91 -18.76
CA SER A 136 -0.02 -24.57 -17.76
C SER A 136 1.20 -23.90 -18.40
N THR A 137 1.69 -24.45 -19.51
CA THR A 137 2.85 -23.94 -20.26
C THR A 137 2.60 -22.51 -20.79
N TRP A 138 1.38 -22.25 -21.25
CA TRP A 138 0.96 -20.94 -21.71
C TRP A 138 0.89 -19.93 -20.56
N LEU A 139 0.33 -20.33 -19.42
CA LEU A 139 0.21 -19.46 -18.25
C LEU A 139 1.55 -19.20 -17.53
N GLU A 140 2.52 -20.11 -17.60
CA GLU A 140 3.88 -19.85 -17.12
C GLU A 140 4.50 -18.62 -17.81
N THR A 141 4.13 -18.37 -19.07
CA THR A 141 4.58 -17.18 -19.81
C THR A 141 3.99 -15.88 -19.23
N LEU A 142 2.79 -15.93 -18.64
CA LEU A 142 2.18 -14.77 -17.95
C LEU A 142 2.84 -14.46 -16.61
N ARG A 143 3.46 -15.45 -15.96
CA ARG A 143 4.07 -15.30 -14.62
C ARG A 143 5.16 -14.24 -14.59
N TYR A 144 5.84 -14.01 -15.72
CA TYR A 144 7.01 -13.13 -15.82
C TYR A 144 6.72 -11.76 -16.46
N ASN A 145 5.48 -11.25 -16.34
CA ASN A 145 5.05 -9.97 -16.92
C ASN A 145 5.24 -9.90 -18.44
N GLY A 146 4.51 -10.75 -19.18
CA GLY A 146 4.45 -10.67 -20.64
C GLY A 146 3.95 -9.29 -21.11
N THR A 147 4.41 -8.86 -22.30
CA THR A 147 3.93 -7.63 -22.94
C THR A 147 2.42 -7.72 -23.20
N PRO A 148 1.70 -6.58 -23.36
CA PRO A 148 0.26 -6.59 -23.64
C PRO A 148 -0.14 -7.46 -24.85
N GLU A 149 0.73 -7.57 -25.85
CA GLU A 149 0.54 -8.40 -27.03
C GLU A 149 0.60 -9.89 -26.69
N ILE A 150 1.58 -10.30 -25.88
CA ILE A 150 1.71 -11.69 -25.38
C ILE A 150 0.50 -12.04 -24.52
N GLN A 151 0.09 -11.14 -23.62
CA GLN A 151 -1.10 -11.34 -22.79
C GLN A 151 -2.34 -11.55 -23.65
N SER A 152 -2.54 -10.72 -24.68
CA SER A 152 -3.69 -10.83 -25.59
C SER A 152 -3.68 -12.16 -26.35
N ALA A 153 -2.51 -12.59 -26.85
CA ALA A 153 -2.38 -13.87 -27.56
C ALA A 153 -2.65 -15.08 -26.64
N ILE A 154 -2.16 -15.03 -25.40
CA ILE A 154 -2.43 -16.08 -24.41
C ILE A 154 -3.92 -16.13 -24.09
N LEU A 155 -4.58 -14.99 -23.87
CA LEU A 155 -6.01 -14.92 -23.59
C LEU A 155 -6.85 -15.44 -24.77
N GLU A 156 -6.50 -15.07 -26.00
CA GLU A 156 -7.14 -15.60 -27.22
C GLU A 156 -6.99 -17.13 -27.29
N HIS A 157 -5.79 -17.64 -27.01
CA HIS A 157 -5.55 -19.08 -26.95
C HIS A 157 -6.40 -19.76 -25.87
N VAL A 158 -6.41 -19.24 -24.64
CA VAL A 158 -7.24 -19.76 -23.54
C VAL A 158 -8.72 -19.80 -23.94
N GLN A 159 -9.23 -18.77 -24.62
CA GLN A 159 -10.61 -18.71 -25.09
C GLN A 159 -10.91 -19.69 -26.23
N SER A 160 -9.92 -20.03 -27.06
CA SER A 160 -10.10 -20.95 -28.17
C SER A 160 -10.17 -22.42 -27.73
N ARG A 161 -9.63 -22.76 -26.56
CA ARG A 161 -9.58 -24.13 -26.04
C ARG A 161 -10.94 -24.64 -25.58
N THR A 162 -11.24 -25.89 -25.92
CA THR A 162 -12.48 -26.59 -25.54
C THR A 162 -12.41 -27.19 -24.14
N ASP A 163 -11.22 -27.54 -23.67
CA ASP A 163 -10.92 -28.14 -22.36
C ASP A 163 -10.50 -27.12 -21.29
N ARG A 164 -10.53 -25.82 -21.63
CA ARG A 164 -10.03 -24.72 -20.76
C ARG A 164 -10.57 -24.75 -19.34
N VAL A 165 -11.85 -25.08 -19.14
CA VAL A 165 -12.48 -25.13 -17.81
C VAL A 165 -11.83 -26.23 -16.96
N ALA A 166 -11.66 -27.42 -17.54
CA ALA A 166 -11.07 -28.56 -16.83
C ALA A 166 -9.59 -28.30 -16.50
N GLU A 167 -8.82 -27.73 -17.44
CA GLU A 167 -7.41 -27.40 -17.20
C GLU A 167 -7.24 -26.27 -16.17
N LEU A 168 -7.98 -25.17 -16.29
CA LEU A 168 -7.94 -24.08 -15.31
C LEU A 168 -8.31 -24.58 -13.92
N THR A 169 -9.32 -25.44 -13.81
CA THR A 169 -9.71 -26.07 -12.55
C THR A 169 -8.58 -26.91 -11.95
N ALA A 170 -7.93 -27.72 -12.77
CA ALA A 170 -6.79 -28.53 -12.33
C ALA A 170 -5.64 -27.64 -11.84
N ILE A 171 -5.35 -26.54 -12.53
CA ILE A 171 -4.31 -25.58 -12.16
C ILE A 171 -4.64 -24.86 -10.86
N LEU A 172 -5.87 -24.35 -10.70
CA LEU A 172 -6.30 -23.65 -9.48
C LEU A 172 -6.24 -24.55 -8.24
N ARG A 173 -6.50 -25.85 -8.41
CA ARG A 173 -6.41 -26.86 -7.34
C ARG A 173 -5.00 -27.40 -7.13
N GLY A 174 -4.07 -27.11 -8.04
CA GLY A 174 -2.69 -27.57 -7.99
C GLY A 174 -1.89 -26.95 -6.84
N GLU A 175 -0.70 -27.51 -6.61
CA GLU A 175 0.23 -27.07 -5.57
C GLU A 175 1.07 -25.86 -6.01
N ASP A 176 1.21 -25.59 -7.32
CA ASP A 176 1.98 -24.44 -7.81
C ASP A 176 1.19 -23.13 -7.64
N ASP A 177 1.53 -22.39 -6.60
CA ASP A 177 0.91 -21.10 -6.26
C ASP A 177 1.12 -20.03 -7.33
N GLY A 178 2.27 -20.04 -8.01
CA GLY A 178 2.58 -19.09 -9.08
C GLY A 178 1.75 -19.35 -10.33
N LEU A 179 1.55 -20.61 -10.67
CA LEU A 179 0.69 -21.00 -11.79
C LEU A 179 -0.80 -20.77 -11.47
N ALA A 180 -1.24 -21.04 -10.24
CA ALA A 180 -2.58 -20.72 -9.78
C ALA A 180 -2.84 -19.20 -9.84
N TYR A 181 -1.86 -18.38 -9.46
CA TYR A 181 -1.92 -16.92 -9.60
C TYR A 181 -2.04 -16.49 -11.07
N ALA A 182 -1.20 -17.03 -11.96
CA ALA A 182 -1.27 -16.75 -13.39
C ALA A 182 -2.63 -17.14 -14.00
N ALA A 183 -3.21 -18.27 -13.58
CA ALA A 183 -4.55 -18.69 -13.98
C ALA A 183 -5.63 -17.71 -13.50
N LEU A 184 -5.55 -17.24 -12.25
CA LEU A 184 -6.49 -16.23 -11.72
C LEU A 184 -6.38 -14.90 -12.46
N ASN A 185 -5.17 -14.44 -12.78
CA ASN A 185 -4.99 -13.22 -13.58
C ASN A 185 -5.59 -13.38 -14.99
N ALA A 186 -5.36 -14.53 -15.64
CA ALA A 186 -5.98 -14.83 -16.93
C ALA A 186 -7.50 -14.80 -16.82
N LEU A 187 -8.07 -15.43 -15.79
CA LEU A 187 -9.51 -15.40 -15.51
C LEU A 187 -10.07 -13.99 -15.28
N ALA A 188 -9.32 -13.11 -14.61
CA ALA A 188 -9.73 -11.74 -14.34
C ALA A 188 -9.79 -10.88 -15.61
N ALA A 189 -8.99 -11.22 -16.62
CA ALA A 189 -8.94 -10.54 -17.91
C ALA A 189 -9.93 -11.10 -18.95
N LEU A 190 -10.48 -12.30 -18.73
CA LEU A 190 -11.51 -12.89 -19.58
C LEU A 190 -12.88 -12.24 -19.35
N PRO A 191 -13.72 -12.08 -20.39
CA PRO A 191 -15.09 -11.64 -20.22
C PRO A 191 -15.87 -12.61 -19.31
N ALA A 192 -16.65 -12.09 -18.37
CA ALA A 192 -17.27 -12.89 -17.30
C ALA A 192 -18.25 -13.98 -17.82
N ASP A 193 -18.84 -13.77 -18.99
CA ASP A 193 -19.75 -14.69 -19.67
C ASP A 193 -19.05 -15.88 -20.35
N THR A 194 -17.72 -15.86 -20.47
CA THR A 194 -16.98 -16.91 -21.19
C THR A 194 -16.82 -18.23 -20.43
N LEU A 195 -17.08 -18.24 -19.11
CA LEU A 195 -16.80 -19.37 -18.21
C LEU A 195 -17.89 -19.53 -17.11
N PRO A 196 -19.15 -19.84 -17.49
CA PRO A 196 -20.25 -19.98 -16.53
C PRO A 196 -20.07 -21.16 -15.56
N ASP A 197 -19.32 -22.19 -15.96
CA ASP A 197 -19.12 -23.40 -15.15
C ASP A 197 -18.01 -23.25 -14.10
N LEU A 198 -17.33 -22.09 -14.03
CA LEU A 198 -16.19 -21.89 -13.13
C LEU A 198 -16.57 -21.40 -11.73
N ASP A 199 -17.83 -21.03 -11.50
CA ASP A 199 -18.24 -20.41 -10.23
C ASP A 199 -18.03 -21.32 -9.03
N ALA A 200 -18.37 -22.61 -9.17
CA ALA A 200 -18.11 -23.61 -8.13
C ALA A 200 -16.60 -23.77 -7.83
N GLU A 201 -15.76 -23.60 -8.84
CA GLU A 201 -14.30 -23.71 -8.70
C GLU A 201 -13.67 -22.46 -8.10
N LEU A 202 -14.21 -21.28 -8.41
CA LEU A 202 -13.84 -20.03 -7.74
C LEU A 202 -14.25 -20.05 -6.26
N GLU A 203 -15.40 -20.64 -5.92
CA GLU A 203 -15.82 -20.87 -4.53
C GLU A 203 -14.89 -21.85 -3.81
N ALA A 204 -14.49 -22.94 -4.46
CA ALA A 204 -13.52 -23.88 -3.91
C ALA A 204 -12.15 -23.22 -3.69
N THR A 205 -11.71 -22.40 -4.66
CA THR A 205 -10.46 -21.64 -4.58
C THR A 205 -10.49 -20.64 -3.41
N ALA A 206 -11.61 -19.93 -3.23
CA ALA A 206 -11.82 -19.03 -2.10
C ALA A 206 -11.69 -19.78 -0.76
N ALA A 207 -12.31 -20.96 -0.63
CA ALA A 207 -12.19 -21.78 0.57
C ALA A 207 -10.74 -22.20 0.87
N THR A 208 -9.97 -22.55 -0.16
CA THR A 208 -8.53 -22.85 -0.03
C THR A 208 -7.74 -21.64 0.46
N ILE A 209 -8.02 -20.45 -0.08
CA ILE A 209 -7.38 -19.19 0.34
C ILE A 209 -7.72 -18.86 1.80
N ILE A 210 -8.99 -19.00 2.20
CA ILE A 210 -9.42 -18.77 3.60
C ILE A 210 -8.68 -19.71 4.56
N ASN A 211 -8.60 -21.00 4.22
CA ASN A 211 -7.89 -21.98 5.03
C ASN A 211 -6.40 -21.63 5.13
N CYS A 212 -5.81 -21.17 4.03
CA CYS A 212 -4.44 -20.71 4.00
C CYS A 212 -4.20 -19.49 4.92
N LEU A 213 -5.03 -18.45 4.81
CA LEU A 213 -4.96 -17.25 5.65
C LEU A 213 -5.16 -17.58 7.14
N THR A 214 -6.08 -18.50 7.45
CA THR A 214 -6.34 -18.97 8.82
C THR A 214 -5.10 -19.67 9.40
N ARG A 215 -4.41 -20.49 8.61
CA ARG A 215 -3.15 -21.14 9.03
C ARG A 215 -2.05 -20.11 9.27
N LEU A 216 -1.91 -19.12 8.38
CA LEU A 216 -0.92 -18.05 8.51
C LEU A 216 -1.15 -17.20 9.75
N ALA A 217 -2.41 -16.86 10.06
CA ALA A 217 -2.75 -16.10 11.27
C ALA A 217 -2.37 -16.83 12.57
N ALA A 218 -2.31 -18.17 12.54
CA ALA A 218 -1.88 -19.00 13.66
C ALA A 218 -0.36 -19.28 13.65
N GLN A 219 0.37 -18.84 12.62
CA GLN A 219 1.79 -19.14 12.44
C GLN A 219 2.66 -18.06 13.12
N THR A 220 3.69 -18.50 13.82
CA THR A 220 4.73 -17.61 14.36
C THR A 220 5.85 -17.44 13.33
N PRO A 221 6.61 -16.33 13.33
CA PRO A 221 7.72 -16.13 12.40
C PRO A 221 8.73 -17.29 12.38
N ASP A 222 8.98 -17.93 13.52
CA ASP A 222 9.90 -19.08 13.60
C ASP A 222 9.47 -20.30 12.77
N LYS A 223 8.19 -20.41 12.41
CA LYS A 223 7.64 -21.51 11.63
C LYS A 223 7.66 -21.27 10.11
N ASP A 224 7.87 -20.02 9.68
CA ASP A 224 8.03 -19.64 8.27
C ASP A 224 9.02 -18.48 8.20
N PRO A 225 10.32 -18.72 8.48
CA PRO A 225 11.31 -17.66 8.56
C PRO A 225 11.57 -17.00 7.20
N SER A 226 11.29 -17.70 6.09
CA SER A 226 11.39 -17.15 4.73
C SER A 226 10.14 -16.39 4.30
N TYR A 227 9.04 -16.46 5.06
CA TYR A 227 7.72 -15.93 4.68
C TYR A 227 7.18 -16.49 3.36
N GLU A 228 7.65 -17.67 2.95
CA GLU A 228 7.30 -18.25 1.65
C GLU A 228 5.83 -18.68 1.63
N ALA A 229 5.34 -19.29 2.71
CA ALA A 229 3.93 -19.67 2.82
C ALA A 229 3.03 -18.42 2.84
N ALA A 230 3.48 -17.36 3.51
CA ALA A 230 2.78 -16.07 3.53
C ALA A 230 2.70 -15.45 2.12
N ALA A 231 3.81 -15.42 1.40
CA ALA A 231 3.89 -14.89 0.04
C ALA A 231 2.99 -15.68 -0.93
N ASN A 232 3.05 -17.01 -0.88
CA ASN A 232 2.23 -17.89 -1.73
C ASN A 232 0.74 -17.70 -1.50
N CYS A 233 0.32 -17.60 -0.24
CA CYS A 233 -1.06 -17.32 0.12
C CYS A 233 -1.54 -15.96 -0.41
N LEU A 234 -0.68 -14.94 -0.25
CA LEU A 234 -0.96 -13.58 -0.69
C LEU A 234 -1.07 -13.50 -2.22
N MET A 235 -0.22 -14.22 -2.96
CA MET A 235 -0.32 -14.30 -4.43
C MET A 235 -1.69 -14.83 -4.85
N ARG A 236 -2.12 -15.99 -4.32
CA ARG A 236 -3.43 -16.56 -4.64
C ARG A 236 -4.59 -15.63 -4.25
N TRP A 237 -4.53 -15.04 -3.05
CA TRP A 237 -5.54 -14.09 -2.60
C TRP A 237 -5.64 -12.88 -3.54
N SER A 238 -4.50 -12.32 -3.95
CA SER A 238 -4.48 -11.15 -4.84
C SER A 238 -5.08 -11.45 -6.21
N GLY A 239 -4.74 -12.59 -6.82
CA GLY A 239 -5.31 -13.01 -8.09
C GLY A 239 -6.82 -13.25 -7.98
N TRP A 240 -7.26 -13.90 -6.89
CA TRP A 240 -8.68 -14.15 -6.66
C TRP A 240 -9.48 -12.86 -6.46
N MET A 241 -8.94 -11.89 -5.72
CA MET A 241 -9.56 -10.57 -5.56
C MET A 241 -9.71 -9.85 -6.90
N GLN A 242 -8.73 -9.96 -7.81
CA GLN A 242 -8.86 -9.39 -9.14
C GLN A 242 -10.03 -10.02 -9.91
N VAL A 243 -10.17 -11.34 -9.90
CA VAL A 243 -11.30 -12.04 -10.54
C VAL A 243 -12.65 -11.57 -9.99
N VAL A 244 -12.77 -11.48 -8.66
CA VAL A 244 -14.03 -11.08 -8.01
C VAL A 244 -14.40 -9.63 -8.30
N THR A 245 -13.40 -8.74 -8.32
CA THR A 245 -13.63 -7.30 -8.53
C THR A 245 -13.96 -6.97 -9.98
N THR A 246 -13.40 -7.70 -10.95
CA THR A 246 -13.69 -7.51 -12.38
C THR A 246 -15.02 -8.15 -12.81
N ARG A 247 -15.55 -9.10 -12.04
CA ARG A 247 -16.84 -9.73 -12.34
C ARG A 247 -18.04 -8.86 -11.93
N PRO A 248 -19.13 -8.86 -12.74
CA PRO A 248 -20.40 -8.24 -12.38
C PRO A 248 -20.91 -8.76 -11.04
N ALA A 249 -21.58 -7.92 -10.26
CA ALA A 249 -22.01 -8.23 -8.90
C ALA A 249 -22.91 -9.49 -8.84
N GLU A 250 -23.74 -9.70 -9.86
CA GLU A 250 -24.61 -10.86 -10.01
C GLU A 250 -23.87 -12.19 -10.23
N LEU A 251 -22.62 -12.14 -10.71
CA LEU A 251 -21.76 -13.30 -10.95
C LEU A 251 -20.67 -13.45 -9.88
N ARG A 252 -20.72 -12.67 -8.80
CA ARG A 252 -19.79 -12.83 -7.68
C ARG A 252 -20.19 -14.05 -6.84
N PRO A 253 -19.22 -14.86 -6.40
CA PRO A 253 -19.47 -15.98 -5.50
C PRO A 253 -20.30 -15.56 -4.27
N LYS A 254 -21.26 -16.36 -3.82
CA LYS A 254 -22.12 -15.96 -2.69
C LYS A 254 -21.36 -15.78 -1.37
N ARG A 255 -20.22 -16.47 -1.22
CA ARG A 255 -19.35 -16.39 -0.05
C ARG A 255 -18.46 -15.15 0.00
N THR A 256 -18.39 -14.35 -1.05
CA THR A 256 -17.54 -13.15 -1.08
C THR A 256 -17.89 -12.15 0.03
N ALA A 257 -19.18 -12.07 0.40
CA ALA A 257 -19.67 -11.17 1.46
C ALA A 257 -19.16 -11.50 2.88
N GLN A 258 -18.47 -12.62 3.09
CA GLN A 258 -17.84 -12.96 4.38
C GLN A 258 -16.36 -12.54 4.44
N LEU A 259 -15.76 -12.17 3.30
CA LEU A 259 -14.35 -11.80 3.19
C LEU A 259 -14.12 -10.29 3.03
N GLU A 260 -15.12 -9.55 2.53
CA GLU A 260 -15.16 -8.08 2.56
C GLU A 260 -15.49 -7.56 3.98
#